data_AF-A0A7Y9EC24-F1
#
_entry.id   AF-A0A7Y9EC24-F1
#
_cell.length_a   1.000
_cell.length_b   1.000
_cell.length_c   1.000
_cell.angle_alpha   90.00
_cell.angle_beta   90.00
_cell.angle_gamma   90.00
#
_symmetry.space_group_name_H-M   'P 1'
#
loop_
_entity.id
_entity.type
_entity.pdbx_description
1 polymer ?
#
loop_
_entity_poly.entity_id
_entity_poly.type
_entity_poly.pdbx_seq_one_letter_code
_entity_poly.pdbx_strand_id
1 'polypeptide(L)' 'MLPRTEEVMGGQGNWDKVPWRKSRRSGSEDQGGNCVAVAASASYAAIRDTNDPCRATIVLPKSALRGVLDEIKNGVFDLR' A
#
# COMPACT_ATOMS: atom_id res chain seq x y z
N MET A 1 12.19 0.47 28.37
CA MET A 1 12.93 -0.16 27.25
C MET A 1 12.44 -1.60 27.15
N LEU A 2 11.31 -1.84 26.48
CA LEU A 2 10.79 -3.18 26.23
C LEU A 2 10.83 -3.41 24.73
N PRO A 3 11.26 -4.59 24.24
CA PRO A 3 11.23 -4.89 22.81
C PRO A 3 9.76 -4.93 22.39
N ARG A 4 9.35 -3.97 21.56
CA ARG A 4 7.99 -3.87 21.07
C ARG A 4 7.77 -4.94 19.99
N THR A 5 7.30 -6.09 20.45
CA THR A 5 6.31 -6.94 19.77
C THR A 5 6.57 -7.20 18.29
N GLU A 6 7.44 -8.17 18.04
CA GLU A 6 7.24 -9.12 16.93
C GLU A 6 5.99 -9.96 17.24
N GLU A 7 4.77 -9.46 17.06
CA GLU A 7 3.59 -10.35 16.96
C GLU A 7 2.45 -9.70 16.13
N VAL A 8 2.22 -10.33 14.97
CA VAL A 8 0.96 -10.43 14.21
C VAL A 8 0.42 -9.16 13.53
N MET A 9 0.92 -8.87 12.31
CA MET A 9 0.14 -8.17 11.28
C MET A 9 0.40 -8.84 9.91
N GLY A 10 -0.69 -9.17 9.20
CA GLY A 10 -0.75 -10.11 8.09
C GLY A 10 0.39 -10.06 7.05
N GLY A 11 1.00 -11.22 6.80
CA GLY A 11 1.79 -11.49 5.60
C GLY A 11 3.12 -10.74 5.50
N GLN A 12 4.01 -10.93 6.48
CA GLN A 12 5.39 -10.45 6.43
C GLN A 12 6.22 -11.21 5.37
N GLY A 13 6.12 -10.78 4.11
CA GLY A 13 7.30 -10.69 3.28
C GLY A 13 8.18 -9.54 3.79
N ASN A 14 9.49 -9.57 3.55
CA ASN A 14 10.38 -8.47 3.92
C ASN A 14 10.15 -7.25 3.00
N TRP A 15 9.02 -6.57 3.19
CA TRP A 15 8.57 -5.43 2.39
C TRP A 15 9.42 -4.17 2.63
N ASP A 16 10.17 -4.12 3.72
CA ASP A 16 11.14 -3.06 4.00
C ASP A 16 12.33 -3.09 3.04
N LYS A 17 12.61 -4.24 2.42
CA LYS A 17 13.68 -4.39 1.41
C LYS A 17 13.25 -4.08 -0.01
N VAL A 18 11.96 -3.82 -0.25
CA VAL A 18 11.44 -3.49 -1.58
C VAL A 18 11.28 -1.96 -1.67
N PRO A 19 11.75 -1.30 -2.76
CA PRO A 19 11.67 0.15 -2.85
C PRO A 19 10.21 0.62 -2.91
N TRP A 20 9.84 1.45 -1.94
CA TRP A 20 8.54 2.11 -1.88
C TRP A 20 8.47 3.33 -2.80
N ARG A 21 7.37 3.48 -3.53
CA ARG A 21 7.12 4.62 -4.41
C ARG A 21 5.84 5.34 -3.99
N LYS A 22 5.96 6.60 -3.57
CA LYS A 22 4.82 7.50 -3.29
C LYS A 22 4.10 7.86 -4.59
N SER A 23 2.78 7.93 -4.56
CA SER A 23 1.97 8.39 -5.69
C SER A 23 2.24 9.87 -5.99
N ARG A 24 2.35 10.23 -7.28
CA ARG A 24 2.43 11.64 -7.71
C ARG A 24 1.12 12.41 -7.55
N ARG A 25 0.00 11.69 -7.30
CA ARG A 25 -1.32 12.29 -7.02
C ARG A 25 -1.51 12.62 -5.55
N SER A 26 -0.62 12.12 -4.70
CA SER A 26 -0.50 12.60 -3.33
C SER A 26 0.10 13.99 -3.40
N GLY A 27 -0.69 15.03 -3.11
CA GLY A 27 -0.22 16.41 -3.07
C GLY A 27 0.93 16.62 -2.08
N SER A 28 1.38 17.87 -1.92
CA SER A 28 2.38 18.18 -0.88
C SER A 28 1.86 17.82 0.51
N GLU A 29 2.79 17.45 1.39
CA GLU A 29 2.49 17.09 2.79
C GLU A 29 1.76 18.23 3.52
N ASP A 30 2.04 19.48 3.16
CA ASP A 30 1.41 20.69 3.69
C ASP A 30 -0.09 20.84 3.31
N GLN A 31 -0.59 20.07 2.34
CA GLN A 31 -1.99 20.09 1.91
C GLN A 31 -2.81 18.92 2.49
N GLY A 32 -2.32 18.26 3.55
CA GLY A 32 -3.06 17.21 4.24
C GLY A 32 -3.28 15.95 3.40
N GLY A 33 -2.40 15.69 2.43
CA GLY A 33 -2.59 14.65 1.42
C GLY A 33 -2.74 13.25 2.01
N ASN A 34 -3.83 12.56 1.65
CA ASN A 34 -3.97 11.11 1.80
C ASN A 34 -2.92 10.43 0.90
N CYS A 35 -1.74 10.19 1.46
CA CYS A 35 -0.57 9.82 0.69
C CYS A 35 -0.50 8.30 0.53
N VAL A 36 -0.57 7.78 -0.69
CA VAL A 36 -0.48 6.33 -0.94
C VAL A 36 0.91 5.97 -1.45
N ALA A 37 1.50 4.92 -0.89
CA ALA A 37 2.75 4.35 -1.36
C ALA A 37 2.56 2.89 -1.79
N VAL A 38 3.32 2.49 -2.83
CA VAL A 38 3.29 1.13 -3.37
C VAL A 38 4.71 0.58 -3.47
N ALA A 39 4.89 -0.67 -3.05
CA ALA A 39 6.08 -1.48 -3.33
C ALA A 39 5.68 -2.71 -4.15
N ALA A 40 6.51 -3.12 -5.09
CA ALA A 40 6.22 -4.26 -5.96
C ALA A 40 7.44 -5.16 -6.11
N SER A 41 7.21 -6.47 -5.99
CA SER A 41 8.17 -7.52 -6.33
C SER A 41 7.76 -8.21 -7.64
N ALA A 42 8.39 -9.34 -7.96
CA ALA A 42 8.02 -10.14 -9.11
C ALA A 42 6.56 -10.63 -9.03
N SER A 43 6.14 -11.11 -7.85
CA SER A 43 4.87 -11.83 -7.68
C SER A 43 3.83 -11.09 -6.85
N TYR A 44 4.24 -10.13 -6.03
CA TYR A 44 3.36 -9.47 -5.06
C TYR A 44 3.52 -7.94 -5.10
N ALA A 45 2.51 -7.25 -4.63
CA ALA A 45 2.52 -5.82 -4.37
C ALA A 45 2.04 -5.53 -2.95
N ALA A 46 2.56 -4.45 -2.37
CA ALA A 46 2.17 -3.93 -1.07
C ALA A 46 1.73 -2.48 -1.22
N ILE A 47 0.65 -2.11 -0.55
CA ILE A 47 0.03 -0.78 -0.58
C ILE A 47 -0.16 -0.31 0.86
N ARG A 48 0.21 0.94 1.15
CA ARG A 48 0.03 1.54 2.48
C ARG A 48 -0.23 3.03 2.40
N ASP A 49 -0.74 3.58 3.50
CA ASP A 49 -0.70 5.01 3.77
C ASP A 49 0.74 5.42 4.10
N THR A 50 1.19 6.52 3.51
CA THR A 50 2.53 7.10 3.76
C THR A 50 2.55 7.87 5.07
N ASN A 51 1.41 8.39 5.51
CA ASN A 51 1.29 9.18 6.74
C ASN A 51 1.27 8.30 7.99
N ASP A 52 0.81 7.05 7.84
CA ASP A 52 0.84 6.05 8.91
C ASP A 52 1.24 4.66 8.37
N PRO A 53 2.54 4.46 8.03
CA PRO A 53 3.02 3.22 7.44
C PRO A 53 2.86 1.99 8.34
N CYS A 54 2.75 2.21 9.66
CA CYS A 54 2.66 1.16 10.67
C CYS A 54 1.22 0.70 10.92
N ARG A 55 0.22 1.53 10.59
CA ARG A 55 -1.19 1.21 10.87
C ARG A 55 -1.76 0.11 10.02
N ALA A 56 -1.46 0.08 8.72
CA ALA A 56 -1.92 -0.99 7.84
C ALA A 56 -1.10 -1.05 6.54
N THR A 57 -0.75 -2.27 6.13
CA THR A 57 -0.22 -2.57 4.80
C THR A 57 -1.05 -3.69 4.17
N ILE A 58 -1.60 -3.42 2.99
CA ILE A 58 -2.33 -4.42 2.20
C ILE A 58 -1.33 -5.09 1.27
N VAL A 59 -1.21 -6.41 1.36
CA VAL A 59 -0.33 -7.22 0.51
C VAL A 59 -1.17 -8.17 -0.33
N LEU A 60 -0.94 -8.18 -1.65
CA LEU A 60 -1.69 -9.00 -2.58
C LEU A 60 -0.85 -9.45 -3.78
N PRO A 61 -1.21 -10.56 -4.46
CA PRO A 61 -0.58 -10.94 -5.71
C PRO A 61 -0.65 -9.81 -6.74
N LYS A 62 0.40 -9.65 -7.54
CA LYS A 62 0.47 -8.60 -8.57
C LYS A 62 -0.64 -8.75 -9.63
N SER A 63 -1.08 -9.98 -9.90
CA SER A 63 -2.22 -10.27 -10.77
C SER A 63 -3.54 -9.75 -10.19
N ALA A 64 -3.78 -10.00 -8.89
CA ALA A 64 -4.97 -9.51 -8.20
C ALA A 64 -5.01 -7.98 -8.17
N LEU A 65 -3.87 -7.33 -7.90
CA LEU A 65 -3.78 -5.87 -7.95
C LEU A 65 -4.13 -5.32 -9.35
N ARG A 66 -3.67 -5.97 -10.42
CA ARG A 66 -4.04 -5.55 -11.78
C ARG A 66 -5.54 -5.65 -12.02
N GLY A 67 -6.16 -6.77 -11.66
CA GLY A 67 -7.60 -6.96 -11.79
C GLY A 67 -8.40 -5.86 -11.08
N VAL A 68 -8.08 -5.60 -9.81
CA VAL A 68 -8.73 -4.53 -9.04
C VAL A 68 -8.53 -3.15 -9.68
N LEU A 69 -7.31 -2.84 -10.14
CA LEU A 69 -7.04 -1.55 -10.80
C LEU A 69 -7.82 -1.39 -12.11
N ASP A 70 -8.03 -2.46 -12.86
CA ASP A 70 -8.78 -2.42 -14.10
C ASP A 70 -10.28 -2.22 -13.82
N GLU A 71 -10.84 -2.88 -12.80
CA GLU A 71 -12.20 -2.65 -12.33
C GLU A 71 -12.42 -1.21 -11.83
N ILE A 72 -11.49 -0.67 -11.04
CA ILE A 72 -11.52 0.73 -10.57
C ILE A 72 -11.54 1.69 -11.77
N LYS A 73 -10.66 1.51 -12.76
CA LYS A 73 -10.60 2.40 -13.94
C LYS A 73 -11.86 2.34 -14.79
N ASN A 74 -12.56 1.20 -14.78
CA ASN A 74 -13.82 1.00 -15.48
C ASN A 74 -15.04 1.50 -14.67
N GLY A 75 -14.83 2.13 -13.51
CA GLY A 75 -15.89 2.70 -12.68
C GLY A 75 -16.76 1.65 -12.00
N VAL A 76 -16.30 0.40 -11.90
CA VAL A 76 -17.07 -0.70 -11.27
C VAL A 76 -17.40 -0.40 -9.81
N PHE A 77 -16.53 0.34 -9.14
CA PHE A 77 -16.65 0.71 -7.73
C PHE A 77 -17.06 2.18 -7.52
N ASP A 78 -17.47 2.89 -8.57
CA ASP A 78 -17.95 4.27 -8.41
C ASP A 78 -19.31 4.24 -7.70
N LEU A 79 -19.43 5.03 -6.64
CA LEU A 79 -20.69 5.16 -5.90
C LEU A 79 -21.71 5.88 -6.80
N ARG A 80 -22.92 5.30 -6.91
CA ARG A 80 -24.05 5.89 -7.64
C ARG A 80 -24.63 7.10 -6.93
#